data_AF-A0A9P7X8E1-F1
#
_entry.id   AF-A0A9P7X8E1-F1
#
_cell.length_a   1.000
_cell.length_b   1.000
_cell.length_c   1.000
_cell.angle_alpha   90.00
_cell.angle_beta   90.00
_cell.angle_gamma   90.00
#
_symmetry.space_group_name_H-M   'P 1'
#
loop_
_entity.id
_entity.type
_entity.pdbx_description
1 polymer ?
#
loop_
_entity_poly.entity_id
_entity_poly.type
_entity_poly.pdbx_seq_one_letter_code
_entity_poly.pdbx_strand_id
1 'polypeptide(L)'
;MAIQLPMIKDDLQSNHYINTKTDAHSSPLSGERQLQNGYYYASSSGVKQELSRPKVTDEELEQQEDDRTGEEEQPEAHKAPPLPLEHIYIHDDANPLRLTDFEVLETLGTGTFGRVLLVRLRATSPHAQPGVQQHFAMKVLRKTEVVRLRQAAHVQAERHILSRIQHPFIVDLYATFKDPFNVYMLLSYVPGGELFSHLRRAGRFTPDVTRFYLAGIVLALRYLHSYNVIYRDLKPENLLLDHRGYLRIADFGFSKIVDDRTWTLCGTPEYLAPEIIQSSGHGKAVDWWACGILTYEMLVGYPPFFDDNPFGIYEKILRGKVHYPKELDSRSRELIRGFLNPDRSKRLGNLRGGAEDILTHDWFRGVDWGALERGEIRAPLIPHVTSSCDVRNFTKLPLPDPADLPGMIPSMASRLHELRDDTGDIFANF
;
A
#
# COMPACT_ATOMS: atom_id res chain seq x y z
N MET A 1 5.29 -16.52 -23.90
CA MET A 1 6.55 -15.82 -23.57
C MET A 1 6.36 -15.31 -22.16
N ALA A 2 7.05 -15.91 -21.19
CA ALA A 2 6.91 -15.55 -19.78
C ALA A 2 7.57 -14.18 -19.58
N ILE A 3 6.76 -13.17 -19.29
CA ILE A 3 7.26 -11.87 -18.84
C ILE A 3 7.76 -12.10 -17.42
N GLN A 4 9.08 -12.07 -17.27
CA GLN A 4 9.75 -12.19 -16.00
C GLN A 4 9.50 -10.88 -15.23
N LEU A 5 8.51 -10.90 -14.35
CA LEU A 5 8.25 -9.83 -13.39
C LEU A 5 9.54 -9.52 -12.61
N PRO A 6 9.91 -8.24 -12.41
CA PRO A 6 10.86 -7.92 -11.36
C PRO A 6 10.21 -8.28 -10.03
N MET A 7 10.75 -9.32 -9.37
CA MET A 7 10.41 -9.63 -7.98
C MET A 7 10.69 -8.40 -7.13
N ILE A 8 9.65 -7.80 -6.59
CA ILE A 8 9.76 -7.02 -5.35
C ILE A 8 10.10 -8.08 -4.29
N LYS A 9 11.38 -8.14 -3.91
CA LYS A 9 11.78 -8.89 -2.73
C LYS A 9 11.29 -8.10 -1.53
N ASP A 10 10.16 -8.54 -0.97
CA ASP A 10 9.88 -8.29 0.43
C ASP A 10 10.93 -9.07 1.22
N ASP A 11 11.86 -8.35 1.85
CA ASP A 11 12.77 -8.92 2.85
C ASP A 11 11.97 -9.26 4.11
N LEU A 12 11.16 -10.32 4.02
CA LEU A 12 10.67 -11.03 5.19
C LEU A 12 11.83 -11.87 5.73
N GLN A 13 12.53 -11.33 6.72
CA GLN A 13 13.34 -12.16 7.60
C GLN A 13 12.43 -13.22 8.24
N SER A 14 12.64 -14.45 7.82
CA SER A 14 12.05 -15.67 8.36
C SER A 14 12.24 -15.74 9.87
N ASN A 15 11.19 -15.49 10.65
CA ASN A 15 11.16 -15.88 12.06
C ASN A 15 10.69 -17.33 12.15
N HIS A 16 11.62 -18.20 12.57
CA HIS A 16 11.37 -19.61 12.83
C HIS A 16 10.25 -19.83 13.85
N TYR A 17 9.32 -20.71 13.49
CA TYR A 17 8.34 -21.30 14.38
C TYR A 17 9.04 -22.14 15.46
N ILE A 18 8.96 -21.71 16.73
CA ILE A 18 9.19 -22.60 17.88
C ILE A 18 7.80 -23.00 18.41
N ASN A 19 7.45 -24.25 18.17
CA ASN A 19 6.26 -24.90 18.71
C ASN A 19 6.61 -25.50 20.07
N THR A 20 6.18 -24.87 21.17
CA THR A 20 6.27 -25.48 22.50
C THR A 20 5.06 -26.38 22.73
N LYS A 21 5.29 -27.71 22.71
CA LYS A 21 4.42 -28.69 23.36
C LYS A 21 5.18 -29.36 24.50
N THR A 22 4.49 -29.44 25.63
CA THR A 22 4.87 -30.07 26.88
C THR A 22 4.71 -31.60 26.85
N ASP A 23 5.52 -32.23 27.71
CA ASP A 23 5.36 -33.51 28.42
C ASP A 23 5.73 -34.87 27.79
N ALA A 24 6.86 -35.38 28.31
CA ALA A 24 7.01 -36.63 29.08
C ALA A 24 7.45 -37.96 28.41
N HIS A 25 8.58 -38.44 28.98
CA HIS A 25 9.06 -39.82 29.18
C HIS A 25 9.85 -40.60 28.10
N SER A 26 11.05 -41.00 28.57
CA SER A 26 11.86 -42.21 28.31
C SER A 26 12.98 -42.15 27.25
N SER A 27 14.18 -42.39 27.76
CA SER A 27 15.53 -42.44 27.16
C SER A 27 15.79 -43.71 26.31
N PRO A 28 17.05 -43.97 25.87
CA PRO A 28 17.80 -43.31 24.80
C PRO A 28 18.26 -44.35 23.75
N LEU A 29 18.90 -43.94 22.64
CA LEU A 29 19.99 -44.71 22.00
C LEU A 29 20.66 -43.92 20.86
N SER A 30 21.95 -43.64 21.08
CA SER A 30 23.10 -43.65 20.16
C SER A 30 23.02 -42.98 18.78
N GLY A 31 24.01 -42.13 18.48
CA GLY A 31 24.53 -41.97 17.13
C GLY A 31 25.10 -40.60 16.80
N GLU A 32 26.36 -40.36 17.18
CA GLU A 32 27.18 -39.28 16.61
C GLU A 32 27.30 -39.44 15.09
N ARG A 33 27.24 -38.33 14.34
CA ARG A 33 28.16 -38.04 13.23
C ARG A 33 28.01 -36.61 12.70
N GLN A 34 29.16 -35.97 12.56
CA GLN A 34 29.41 -34.64 12.03
C GLN A 34 29.20 -34.55 10.50
N LEU A 35 28.69 -33.39 10.08
CA LEU A 35 29.02 -32.54 8.92
C LEU A 35 29.63 -33.17 7.65
N GLN A 36 28.99 -32.93 6.49
CA GLN A 36 29.70 -32.44 5.30
C GLN A 36 28.78 -31.82 4.24
N ASN A 37 29.18 -30.65 3.74
CA ASN A 37 28.63 -29.90 2.62
C ASN A 37 28.76 -30.68 1.29
N GLY A 38 27.77 -30.55 0.40
CA GLY A 38 27.85 -31.06 -0.97
C GLY A 38 26.97 -30.25 -1.94
N TYR A 39 27.62 -29.50 -2.84
CA TYR A 39 27.02 -28.87 -4.02
C TYR A 39 26.68 -29.92 -5.08
N TYR A 40 25.56 -29.76 -5.80
CA TYR A 40 25.34 -30.40 -7.10
C TYR A 40 24.76 -29.39 -8.10
N TYR A 41 25.52 -29.15 -9.17
CA TYR A 41 25.01 -28.61 -10.44
C TYR A 41 24.51 -29.77 -11.29
N ALA A 42 23.36 -29.60 -11.94
CA ALA A 42 22.93 -30.44 -13.06
C ALA A 42 22.79 -29.57 -14.31
N SER A 43 23.55 -29.93 -15.33
CA SER A 43 23.53 -29.37 -16.67
C SER A 43 22.52 -30.13 -17.54
N SER A 44 21.84 -29.43 -18.44
CA SER A 44 21.38 -30.04 -19.69
C SER A 44 21.33 -28.98 -20.80
N SER A 45 21.91 -29.37 -21.92
CA SER A 45 22.09 -28.64 -23.17
C SER A 45 20.97 -29.01 -24.16
N GLY A 46 20.51 -28.03 -24.94
CA GLY A 46 19.53 -28.28 -26.01
C GLY A 46 19.20 -27.04 -26.86
N VAL A 47 19.97 -26.87 -27.94
CA VAL A 47 19.66 -26.26 -29.26
C VAL A 47 18.97 -24.88 -29.32
N LYS A 48 19.72 -23.89 -29.83
CA LYS A 48 19.28 -22.55 -30.25
C LYS A 48 18.60 -22.57 -31.62
N GLN A 49 17.49 -21.85 -31.76
CA GLN A 49 17.02 -21.31 -33.04
C GLN A 49 16.65 -19.83 -32.81
N GLU A 50 17.48 -18.93 -33.34
CA GLU A 50 17.29 -17.47 -33.27
C GLU A 50 16.20 -17.04 -34.26
N LEU A 51 15.12 -16.43 -33.74
CA LEU A 51 14.21 -15.58 -34.50
C LEU A 51 14.34 -14.18 -33.94
N SER A 52 14.99 -13.32 -34.72
CA SER A 52 15.11 -11.88 -34.48
C SER A 52 13.73 -11.22 -34.56
N ARG A 53 13.29 -10.62 -33.44
CA ARG A 53 12.17 -9.67 -33.38
C ARG A 53 12.63 -8.41 -32.62
N PRO A 54 12.11 -7.23 -32.96
CA PRO A 54 12.58 -5.99 -32.37
C PRO A 54 12.21 -5.92 -30.88
N LYS A 55 13.13 -5.39 -30.07
CA LYS A 55 12.89 -5.06 -28.66
C LYS A 55 12.03 -3.79 -28.62
N VAL A 56 10.73 -3.96 -28.47
CA VAL A 56 9.82 -2.86 -28.11
C VAL A 56 9.96 -2.66 -26.60
N THR A 57 10.21 -1.42 -26.16
CA THR A 57 10.38 -1.06 -24.74
C THR A 57 9.05 -0.77 -24.07
N ASP A 58 8.97 -0.89 -22.74
CA ASP A 58 7.74 -0.62 -21.97
C ASP A 58 7.17 0.81 -22.20
N GLU A 59 8.03 1.79 -22.53
CA GLU A 59 7.61 3.15 -22.91
C GLU A 59 6.85 3.21 -24.25
N GLU A 60 7.17 2.33 -25.20
CA GLU A 60 6.46 2.25 -26.48
C GLU A 60 5.10 1.55 -26.34
N LEU A 61 4.91 0.73 -25.30
CA LEU A 61 3.62 0.16 -24.95
C LEU A 61 2.71 1.21 -24.28
N GLU A 62 3.25 2.03 -23.38
CA GLU A 62 2.50 3.11 -22.72
C GLU A 62 2.08 4.23 -23.70
N GLN A 63 2.89 4.56 -24.71
CA GLN A 63 2.48 5.52 -25.76
C GLN A 63 1.52 4.93 -26.79
N GLN A 64 1.44 3.61 -26.92
CA GLN A 64 0.44 2.92 -27.75
C GLN A 64 -0.89 2.68 -27.01
N GLU A 65 -0.97 2.93 -25.70
CA GLU A 65 -2.20 2.75 -24.91
C GLU A 65 -3.29 3.79 -25.25
N ASP A 66 -2.93 4.99 -25.75
CA ASP A 66 -3.89 6.03 -26.14
C ASP A 66 -4.59 5.77 -27.49
N ASP A 67 -4.08 4.82 -28.30
CA ASP A 67 -4.52 4.62 -29.70
C ASP A 67 -5.38 3.35 -29.91
N ARG A 68 -5.76 2.65 -28.82
CA ARG A 68 -6.62 1.44 -28.87
C ARG A 68 -7.98 1.65 -28.21
N THR A 69 -8.70 2.70 -28.61
CA THR A 69 -10.15 2.80 -28.37
C THR A 69 -10.90 2.18 -29.54
N GLY A 70 -11.12 0.86 -29.47
CA GLY A 70 -12.09 0.20 -30.34
C GLY A 70 -13.51 0.48 -29.86
N GLU A 71 -14.33 1.05 -30.73
CA GLU A 71 -15.75 1.35 -30.52
C GLU A 71 -16.56 0.07 -30.30
N GLU A 72 -17.05 -0.16 -29.07
CA GLU A 72 -18.22 -1.00 -28.81
C GLU A 72 -19.24 -0.16 -28.03
N GLU A 73 -20.32 0.23 -28.72
CA GLU A 73 -21.44 0.99 -28.15
C GLU A 73 -22.25 0.15 -27.15
N GLN A 74 -22.35 0.63 -25.91
CA GLN A 74 -23.36 0.23 -24.92
C GLN A 74 -23.91 1.47 -24.20
N PRO A 75 -25.19 1.46 -23.78
CA PRO A 75 -25.98 2.66 -23.59
C PRO A 75 -25.54 3.51 -22.39
N GLU A 76 -25.50 4.82 -22.62
CA GLU A 76 -25.08 5.86 -21.68
C GLU A 76 -25.87 5.81 -20.36
N ALA A 77 -25.23 5.32 -19.31
CA ALA A 77 -25.57 5.71 -17.96
C ALA A 77 -24.91 7.07 -17.70
N HIS A 78 -25.71 8.11 -17.49
CA HIS A 78 -25.24 9.43 -17.04
C HIS A 78 -24.45 9.30 -15.74
N LYS A 79 -23.14 9.08 -15.84
CA LYS A 79 -22.19 9.28 -14.74
C LYS A 79 -21.96 10.78 -14.66
N ALA A 80 -22.30 11.37 -13.52
CA ALA A 80 -21.86 12.72 -13.20
C ALA A 80 -20.34 12.79 -13.43
N PRO A 81 -19.82 13.88 -14.04
CA PRO A 81 -18.39 14.04 -14.20
C PRO A 81 -17.71 13.95 -12.82
N PRO A 82 -16.53 13.31 -12.72
CA PRO A 82 -15.80 13.22 -11.46
C PRO A 82 -15.63 14.62 -10.88
N LEU A 83 -15.78 14.74 -9.56
CA LEU A 83 -15.51 16.00 -8.90
C LEU A 83 -14.07 16.40 -9.23
N PRO A 84 -13.81 17.66 -9.64
CA PRO A 84 -12.45 18.11 -9.80
C PRO A 84 -11.75 17.97 -8.45
N LEU A 85 -10.57 17.37 -8.44
CA LEU A 85 -9.72 17.33 -7.27
C LEU A 85 -9.32 18.79 -6.93
N GLU A 86 -9.97 19.38 -5.92
CA GLU A 86 -9.66 20.73 -5.49
C GLU A 86 -8.25 20.77 -4.88
N HIS A 87 -7.50 21.80 -5.23
CA HIS A 87 -6.15 22.02 -4.74
C HIS A 87 -6.20 22.43 -3.25
N ILE A 88 -5.96 21.48 -2.35
CA ILE A 88 -5.76 21.78 -0.93
C ILE A 88 -4.26 22.05 -0.74
N TYR A 89 -3.82 23.24 -1.12
CA TYR A 89 -2.47 23.70 -0.84
C TYR A 89 -2.37 24.19 0.61
N ILE A 90 -1.50 23.56 1.40
CA ILE A 90 -0.87 24.20 2.56
C ILE A 90 0.47 24.76 2.08
N HIS A 91 0.43 25.76 1.19
CA HIS A 91 1.58 26.64 0.99
C HIS A 91 1.18 28.02 1.52
N ASP A 92 1.76 28.38 2.67
CA ASP A 92 1.92 29.78 3.01
C ASP A 92 3.01 30.32 2.07
N ASP A 93 2.60 30.91 0.95
CA ASP A 93 3.52 31.46 -0.06
C ASP A 93 4.48 32.50 0.54
N ALA A 94 4.13 33.10 1.68
CA ALA A 94 5.01 34.04 2.38
C ALA A 94 6.18 33.35 3.09
N ASN A 95 6.03 32.08 3.49
CA ASN A 95 7.03 31.34 4.23
C ASN A 95 6.94 29.82 3.95
N PRO A 96 7.55 29.34 2.85
CA PRO A 96 7.49 27.93 2.49
C PRO A 96 8.36 27.08 3.43
N LEU A 97 7.85 25.90 3.81
CA LEU A 97 8.61 24.87 4.52
C LEU A 97 9.88 24.50 3.75
N ARG A 98 10.95 24.21 4.49
CA ARG A 98 12.25 23.79 3.94
C ARG A 98 12.68 22.47 4.57
N LEU A 99 13.46 21.67 3.84
CA LEU A 99 14.04 20.42 4.37
C LEU A 99 14.86 20.64 5.66
N THR A 100 15.55 21.79 5.77
CA THR A 100 16.34 22.16 6.94
C THR A 100 15.50 22.48 8.19
N ASP A 101 14.19 22.69 8.04
CA ASP A 101 13.28 22.94 9.15
C ASP A 101 12.99 21.67 9.94
N PHE A 102 13.41 20.51 9.43
CA PHE A 102 13.15 19.21 10.03
C PHE A 102 14.40 18.62 10.67
N GLU A 103 14.17 17.90 11.76
CA GLU A 103 15.13 17.04 12.43
C GLU A 103 14.68 15.58 12.27
N VAL A 104 15.59 14.71 11.84
CA VAL A 104 15.33 13.27 11.76
C VAL A 104 15.42 12.67 13.15
N LEU A 105 14.39 11.93 13.56
CA LEU A 105 14.35 11.23 14.84
C LEU A 105 14.65 9.75 14.68
N GLU A 106 13.93 9.05 13.80
CA GLU A 106 13.98 7.59 13.65
C GLU A 106 13.68 7.15 12.21
N THR A 107 14.09 5.94 11.84
CA THR A 107 13.65 5.28 10.59
C THR A 107 12.40 4.44 10.87
N LEU A 108 11.27 4.78 10.24
CA LEU A 108 9.99 4.09 10.41
C LEU A 108 9.85 2.86 9.51
N GLY A 109 10.47 2.89 8.32
CA GLY A 109 10.41 1.80 7.36
C GLY A 109 11.37 1.98 6.20
N THR A 110 11.64 0.90 5.48
CA THR A 110 12.46 0.87 4.26
C THR A 110 11.65 0.27 3.13
N GLY A 111 11.69 0.91 1.96
CA GLY A 111 11.05 0.42 0.75
C GLY A 111 12.09 0.20 -0.35
N THR A 112 11.63 -0.26 -1.52
CA THR A 112 12.51 -0.65 -2.64
C THR A 112 13.40 0.51 -3.15
N PHE A 113 12.90 1.75 -3.13
CA PHE A 113 13.59 2.92 -3.69
C PHE A 113 14.04 3.93 -2.62
N GLY A 114 13.82 3.64 -1.34
CA GLY A 114 13.91 4.66 -0.31
C GLY A 114 13.50 4.21 1.08
N ARG A 115 13.17 5.18 1.92
CA ARG A 115 12.84 4.96 3.33
C ARG A 115 11.83 5.98 3.84
N VAL A 116 11.20 5.67 4.95
CA VAL A 116 10.30 6.59 5.65
C VAL A 116 10.94 6.94 6.99
N LEU A 117 11.07 8.24 7.27
CA LEU A 117 11.71 8.76 8.47
C LEU A 117 10.68 9.47 9.34
N LEU A 118 10.73 9.25 10.65
CA LEU A 118 10.06 10.13 11.59
C LEU A 118 10.86 11.43 11.70
N VAL A 119 10.21 12.54 11.39
CA VAL A 119 10.83 13.87 11.46
C VAL A 119 10.04 14.79 12.35
N ARG A 120 10.72 15.76 12.96
CA ARG A 120 10.13 16.78 13.80
C ARG A 120 10.48 18.17 13.29
N LEU A 121 9.50 19.08 13.29
CA LEU A 121 9.77 20.51 13.07
C LEU A 121 10.70 21.03 14.16
N ARG A 122 11.80 21.68 13.76
CA ARG A 122 12.73 22.32 14.69
C ARG A 122 12.02 23.47 15.39
N ALA A 123 12.35 23.70 16.66
CA ALA A 123 11.82 24.84 17.43
C ALA A 123 12.15 26.21 16.80
N THR A 124 13.19 26.27 15.97
CA THR A 124 13.56 27.47 15.21
C THR A 124 12.72 27.67 13.94
N SER A 125 11.93 26.67 13.54
CA SER A 125 11.05 26.78 12.38
C SER A 125 9.92 27.77 12.69
N PRO A 126 9.59 28.68 11.76
CA PRO A 126 8.46 29.59 11.92
C PRO A 126 7.10 28.88 12.03
N HIS A 127 7.03 27.62 11.59
CA HIS A 127 5.85 26.77 11.66
C HIS A 127 5.72 25.99 12.98
N ALA A 128 6.75 26.04 13.84
CA ALA A 128 6.74 25.37 15.13
C ALA A 128 5.91 26.18 16.17
N GLN A 129 4.58 26.09 16.06
CA GLN A 129 3.65 26.74 16.98
C GLN A 129 3.03 25.77 17.99
N PRO A 130 2.76 26.19 19.24
CA PRO A 130 2.03 25.38 20.22
C PRO A 130 0.66 24.95 19.67
N GLY A 131 0.33 23.66 19.84
CA GLY A 131 -0.94 23.08 19.37
C GLY A 131 -0.95 22.62 17.91
N VAL A 132 0.09 22.93 17.13
CA VAL A 132 0.26 22.43 15.74
C VAL A 132 0.98 21.09 15.75
N GLN A 133 0.66 20.21 14.79
CA GLN A 133 1.36 18.96 14.58
C GLN A 133 2.86 19.20 14.35
N GLN A 134 3.69 18.61 15.20
CA GLN A 134 5.15 18.79 15.15
C GLN A 134 5.89 17.61 14.52
N HIS A 135 5.22 16.46 14.37
CA HIS A 135 5.83 15.20 13.94
C HIS A 135 5.20 14.71 12.64
N PHE A 136 6.04 14.25 11.73
CA PHE A 136 5.66 13.87 10.37
C PHE A 136 6.43 12.62 9.92
N ALA A 137 5.90 11.94 8.91
CA ALA A 137 6.59 10.88 8.22
C ALA A 137 7.17 11.43 6.91
N MET A 138 8.50 11.50 6.78
CA MET A 138 9.18 11.92 5.57
C MET A 138 9.54 10.69 4.73
N LYS A 139 8.81 10.46 3.63
CA LYS A 139 9.16 9.46 2.62
C LYS A 139 10.27 10.04 1.74
N VAL A 140 11.45 9.42 1.78
CA VAL A 140 12.65 9.84 1.03
C VAL A 140 12.90 8.80 -0.06
N LEU A 141 12.93 9.24 -1.32
CA LEU A 141 13.12 8.37 -2.48
C LEU A 141 14.36 8.80 -3.27
N ARG A 142 15.27 7.86 -3.54
CA ARG A 142 16.49 8.14 -4.29
C ARG A 142 16.19 8.20 -5.78
N LYS A 143 16.41 9.35 -6.41
CA LYS A 143 16.05 9.61 -7.81
C LYS A 143 16.66 8.59 -8.76
N THR A 144 17.94 8.26 -8.57
CA THR A 144 18.64 7.28 -9.41
C THR A 144 18.00 5.90 -9.35
N GLU A 145 17.53 5.46 -8.18
CA GLU A 145 16.87 4.16 -8.01
C GLU A 145 15.46 4.16 -8.59
N VAL A 146 14.71 5.25 -8.42
CA VAL A 146 13.39 5.43 -9.03
C VAL A 146 13.47 5.35 -10.55
N VAL A 147 14.44 6.02 -11.17
CA VAL A 147 14.66 5.98 -12.63
C VAL A 147 15.14 4.59 -13.06
N ARG A 148 16.13 4.01 -12.37
CA ARG A 148 16.68 2.68 -12.68
C ARG A 148 15.60 1.59 -12.70
N LEU A 149 14.63 1.68 -11.80
CA LEU A 149 13.52 0.73 -11.67
C LEU A 149 12.24 1.17 -12.41
N ARG A 150 12.33 2.22 -13.23
CA ARG A 150 11.22 2.74 -14.08
C ARG A 150 9.96 3.09 -13.28
N GLN A 151 10.13 3.68 -12.09
CA GLN A 151 9.02 4.03 -11.20
C GLN A 151 8.71 5.54 -11.14
N ALA A 152 9.33 6.34 -12.03
CA ALA A 152 9.15 7.79 -12.00
C ALA A 152 7.67 8.19 -12.20
N ALA A 153 6.94 7.54 -13.11
CA ALA A 153 5.52 7.78 -13.34
C ALA A 153 4.67 7.46 -12.09
N HIS A 154 4.94 6.34 -11.42
CA HIS A 154 4.25 5.98 -10.18
C HIS A 154 4.50 6.97 -9.05
N VAL A 155 5.74 7.43 -8.87
CA VAL A 155 6.09 8.44 -7.86
C VAL A 155 5.41 9.79 -8.15
N GLN A 156 5.34 10.20 -9.41
CA GLN A 156 4.61 11.41 -9.80
C GLN A 156 3.10 11.28 -9.62
N ALA A 157 2.52 10.11 -9.94
CA ALA A 157 1.12 9.81 -9.73
C ALA A 157 0.75 9.80 -8.24
N GLU A 158 1.55 9.14 -7.39
CA GLU A 158 1.39 9.14 -5.93
C GLU A 158 1.32 10.56 -5.39
N ARG A 159 2.32 11.39 -5.73
CA ARG A 159 2.35 12.80 -5.34
C ARG A 159 1.12 13.57 -5.84
N HIS A 160 0.78 13.41 -7.12
CA HIS A 160 -0.31 14.13 -7.77
C HIS A 160 -1.68 13.82 -7.13
N ILE A 161 -1.93 12.55 -6.80
CA ILE A 161 -3.15 12.09 -6.15
C ILE A 161 -3.19 12.61 -4.71
N LEU A 162 -2.14 12.38 -3.93
CA LEU A 162 -2.09 12.77 -2.53
C LEU A 162 -2.20 14.28 -2.31
N SER A 163 -1.72 15.11 -3.25
CA SER A 163 -1.82 16.58 -3.15
C SER A 163 -3.23 17.13 -3.38
N ARG A 164 -4.21 16.25 -3.61
CA ARG A 164 -5.52 16.57 -4.20
C ARG A 164 -6.66 15.86 -3.49
N ILE A 165 -6.34 14.99 -2.55
CA ILE A 165 -7.29 14.25 -1.74
C ILE A 165 -7.15 14.64 -0.28
N GLN A 166 -8.29 14.66 0.42
CA GLN A 166 -8.32 14.82 1.86
C GLN A 166 -9.50 14.02 2.40
N HIS A 167 -9.21 13.06 3.27
CA HIS A 167 -10.22 12.20 3.87
C HIS A 167 -9.77 11.74 5.26
N PRO A 168 -10.65 11.66 6.29
CA PRO A 168 -10.28 11.31 7.66
C PRO A 168 -9.53 9.97 7.81
N PHE A 169 -9.69 9.06 6.85
CA PHE A 169 -9.06 7.74 6.85
C PHE A 169 -7.92 7.57 5.85
N ILE A 170 -7.39 8.66 5.29
CA ILE A 170 -6.24 8.66 4.38
C ILE A 170 -5.14 9.51 5.02
N VAL A 171 -3.87 9.18 4.78
CA VAL A 171 -2.75 10.03 5.19
C VAL A 171 -2.71 11.32 4.36
N ASP A 172 -2.43 12.43 5.02
CA ASP A 172 -2.32 13.72 4.35
C ASP A 172 -0.90 13.93 3.83
N LEU A 173 -0.77 14.56 2.65
CA LEU A 173 0.49 15.09 2.13
C LEU A 173 0.58 16.58 2.44
N TYR A 174 1.52 16.97 3.29
CA TYR A 174 1.71 18.35 3.73
C TYR A 174 2.59 19.15 2.79
N ALA A 175 3.66 18.54 2.30
CA ALA A 175 4.65 19.21 1.46
C ALA A 175 5.46 18.19 0.66
N THR A 176 6.08 18.69 -0.41
CA THR A 176 7.06 17.94 -1.20
C THR A 176 8.33 18.75 -1.32
N PHE A 177 9.46 18.06 -1.40
CA PHE A 177 10.77 18.68 -1.59
C PHE A 177 11.62 17.86 -2.54
N LYS A 178 12.72 18.44 -2.98
CA LYS A 178 13.75 17.73 -3.74
C LYS A 178 15.12 18.33 -3.47
N ASP A 179 16.15 17.50 -3.66
CA ASP A 179 17.54 17.90 -3.78
C ASP A 179 18.17 17.18 -4.99
N PRO A 180 19.46 17.33 -5.31
CA PRO A 180 20.07 16.65 -6.45
C PRO A 180 19.98 15.12 -6.43
N PHE A 181 19.77 14.48 -5.27
CA PHE A 181 19.81 13.02 -5.12
C PHE A 181 18.44 12.40 -4.83
N ASN A 182 17.56 13.13 -4.15
CA ASN A 182 16.34 12.61 -3.57
C ASN A 182 15.12 13.49 -3.88
N VAL A 183 13.96 12.85 -3.86
CA VAL A 183 12.66 13.51 -3.70
C VAL A 183 12.06 13.13 -2.35
N TYR A 184 11.27 14.04 -1.78
CA TYR A 184 10.78 13.95 -0.41
C TYR A 184 9.28 14.24 -0.37
N MET A 185 8.51 13.39 0.32
CA MET A 185 7.10 13.62 0.60
C MET A 185 6.89 13.68 2.12
N LEU A 186 6.37 14.80 2.61
CA LEU A 186 6.06 15.03 4.02
C LEU A 186 4.62 14.61 4.30
N LEU A 187 4.46 13.48 4.99
CA LEU A 187 3.18 12.81 5.21
C LEU A 187 2.75 12.88 6.69
N SER A 188 1.47 12.64 6.94
CA SER A 188 0.94 12.41 8.30
C SER A 188 1.71 11.30 9.02
N TYR A 189 2.22 11.59 10.23
CA TYR A 189 2.78 10.55 11.09
C TYR A 189 1.65 9.82 11.84
N VAL A 190 1.63 8.49 11.75
CA VAL A 190 0.58 7.65 12.33
C VAL A 190 1.20 6.67 13.34
N PRO A 191 1.17 6.97 14.66
CA PRO A 191 2.04 6.33 15.66
C PRO A 191 1.62 4.92 16.10
N GLY A 192 0.41 4.47 15.79
CA GLY A 192 -0.11 3.18 16.22
C GLY A 192 0.39 2.00 15.39
N GLY A 193 1.19 2.25 14.35
CA GLY A 193 1.76 1.22 13.48
C GLY A 193 0.74 0.55 12.58
N GLU A 194 1.16 -0.54 11.96
CA GLU A 194 0.39 -1.27 10.94
C GLU A 194 -0.72 -2.14 11.55
N LEU A 195 -1.89 -2.17 10.91
CA LEU A 195 -2.99 -3.08 11.21
C LEU A 195 -2.51 -4.53 11.10
N PHE A 196 -1.57 -4.82 10.19
CA PHE A 196 -0.89 -6.11 10.07
C PHE A 196 -0.36 -6.61 11.42
N SER A 197 0.47 -5.80 12.08
CA SER A 197 1.09 -6.16 13.37
C SER A 197 0.06 -6.43 14.46
N HIS A 198 -1.04 -5.66 14.48
CA HIS A 198 -2.14 -5.87 15.42
C HIS A 198 -2.94 -7.14 15.12
N LEU A 199 -3.21 -7.43 13.85
CA LEU A 199 -3.89 -8.65 13.42
C LEU A 199 -3.07 -9.89 13.76
N ARG A 200 -1.75 -9.87 13.45
CA ARG A 200 -0.84 -10.99 13.77
C ARG A 200 -0.77 -11.25 15.27
N ARG A 201 -0.74 -10.21 16.09
CA ARG A 201 -0.74 -10.33 17.56
C ARG A 201 -2.06 -10.89 18.10
N ALA A 202 -3.20 -10.49 17.52
CA ALA A 202 -4.52 -11.00 17.90
C ALA A 202 -4.81 -12.41 17.34
N GLY A 203 -4.07 -12.84 16.32
CA GLY A 203 -4.33 -14.04 15.53
C GLY A 203 -5.46 -13.82 14.52
N ARG A 204 -6.62 -13.35 14.98
CA ARG A 204 -7.76 -12.90 14.17
C ARG A 204 -8.59 -11.88 14.92
N PHE A 205 -9.35 -11.06 14.21
CA PHE A 205 -10.31 -10.13 14.78
C PHE A 205 -11.71 -10.72 14.90
N THR A 206 -12.50 -10.15 15.82
CA THR A 206 -13.92 -10.45 15.91
C THR A 206 -14.69 -9.76 14.77
N PRO A 207 -15.93 -10.18 14.49
CA PRO A 207 -16.78 -9.48 13.52
C PRO A 207 -16.95 -7.99 13.80
N ASP A 208 -17.08 -7.57 15.06
CA ASP A 208 -17.27 -6.16 15.40
C ASP A 208 -16.00 -5.32 15.21
N VAL A 209 -14.82 -5.87 15.57
CA VAL A 209 -13.52 -5.23 15.28
C VAL A 209 -13.32 -5.10 13.77
N THR A 210 -13.59 -6.17 13.04
CA THR A 210 -13.51 -6.20 11.56
C THR A 210 -14.47 -5.18 10.95
N ARG A 211 -15.70 -5.07 11.47
CA ARG A 211 -16.72 -4.14 10.95
C ARG A 211 -16.28 -2.69 11.08
N PHE A 212 -15.68 -2.32 12.21
CA PHE A 212 -15.17 -0.97 12.42
C PHE A 212 -14.11 -0.60 11.37
N TYR A 213 -13.09 -1.45 11.19
CA TYR A 213 -12.00 -1.16 10.23
C TYR A 213 -12.47 -1.24 8.78
N LEU A 214 -13.27 -2.25 8.44
CA LEU A 214 -13.79 -2.39 7.09
C LEU A 214 -14.71 -1.21 6.72
N ALA A 215 -15.52 -0.70 7.64
CA ALA A 215 -16.36 0.46 7.38
C ALA A 215 -15.52 1.73 7.08
N GLY A 216 -14.41 1.94 7.79
CA GLY A 216 -13.47 3.02 7.47
C GLY A 216 -12.83 2.87 6.08
N ILE A 217 -12.45 1.65 5.71
CA ILE A 217 -11.88 1.35 4.38
C ILE A 217 -12.91 1.61 3.28
N VAL A 218 -14.16 1.17 3.48
CA VAL A 218 -15.25 1.40 2.51
C VAL A 218 -15.49 2.89 2.28
N LEU A 219 -15.49 3.71 3.34
CA LEU A 219 -15.63 5.16 3.22
C LEU A 219 -14.47 5.79 2.43
N ALA A 220 -13.23 5.40 2.75
CA ALA A 220 -12.04 5.89 2.05
C ALA A 220 -12.03 5.50 0.55
N LEU A 221 -12.35 4.24 0.23
CA LEU A 221 -12.41 3.78 -1.16
C LEU A 221 -13.57 4.42 -1.92
N ARG A 222 -14.75 4.58 -1.30
CA ARG A 222 -15.87 5.31 -1.90
C ARG A 222 -15.45 6.74 -2.25
N TYR A 223 -14.75 7.41 -1.34
CA TYR A 223 -14.19 8.74 -1.57
C TYR A 223 -13.21 8.73 -2.75
N LEU A 224 -12.19 7.87 -2.76
CA LEU A 224 -11.22 7.79 -3.87
C LEU A 224 -11.89 7.50 -5.22
N HIS A 225 -12.83 6.55 -5.23
CA HIS A 225 -13.56 6.15 -6.43
C HIS A 225 -14.45 7.28 -6.98
N SER A 226 -14.88 8.24 -6.14
CA SER A 226 -15.61 9.43 -6.61
C SER A 226 -14.75 10.38 -7.46
N TYR A 227 -13.42 10.28 -7.33
CA TYR A 227 -12.42 11.01 -8.11
C TYR A 227 -11.73 10.15 -9.18
N ASN A 228 -12.31 9.00 -9.53
CA ASN A 228 -11.70 8.03 -10.45
C ASN A 228 -10.34 7.49 -10.00
N VAL A 229 -9.96 7.64 -8.72
CA VAL A 229 -8.73 7.06 -8.17
C VAL A 229 -8.99 5.61 -7.79
N ILE A 230 -8.21 4.69 -8.34
CA ILE A 230 -8.16 3.28 -7.92
C ILE A 230 -6.92 3.11 -7.05
N TYR A 231 -7.06 2.47 -5.89
CA TYR A 231 -5.99 2.37 -4.91
C TYR A 231 -4.97 1.25 -5.21
N ARG A 232 -5.46 0.06 -5.57
CA ARG A 232 -4.71 -1.12 -6.08
C ARG A 232 -3.69 -1.79 -5.15
N ASP A 233 -3.49 -1.30 -3.92
CA ASP A 233 -2.57 -1.93 -2.95
C ASP A 233 -3.17 -2.05 -1.53
N LEU A 234 -4.44 -2.47 -1.45
CA LEU A 234 -5.10 -2.71 -0.17
C LEU A 234 -4.56 -3.98 0.47
N LYS A 235 -3.91 -3.83 1.62
CA LYS A 235 -3.37 -4.90 2.48
C LYS A 235 -3.13 -4.38 3.90
N PRO A 236 -3.09 -5.23 4.93
CA PRO A 236 -2.97 -4.79 6.33
C PRO A 236 -1.72 -3.94 6.64
N GLU A 237 -0.66 -4.07 5.85
CA GLU A 237 0.61 -3.36 5.95
C GLU A 237 0.46 -1.88 5.58
N ASN A 238 -0.40 -1.57 4.59
CA ASN A 238 -0.66 -0.20 4.14
C ASN A 238 -1.75 0.51 4.96
N LEU A 239 -2.23 -0.14 6.02
CA LEU A 239 -3.30 0.34 6.89
C LEU A 239 -2.72 0.68 8.25
N LEU A 240 -2.52 1.95 8.54
CA LEU A 240 -1.96 2.40 9.81
C LEU A 240 -3.06 2.75 10.81
N LEU A 241 -2.77 2.65 12.11
CA LEU A 241 -3.68 3.07 13.18
C LEU A 241 -3.17 4.32 13.87
N ASP A 242 -4.01 5.34 14.01
CA ASP A 242 -3.67 6.53 14.78
C ASP A 242 -3.73 6.28 16.30
N HIS A 243 -3.39 7.29 17.09
CA HIS A 243 -3.39 7.22 18.55
C HIS A 243 -4.79 6.96 19.16
N ARG A 244 -5.87 7.21 18.41
CA ARG A 244 -7.26 6.95 18.82
C ARG A 244 -7.74 5.57 18.35
N GLY A 245 -6.95 4.86 17.55
CA GLY A 245 -7.29 3.56 16.98
C GLY A 245 -8.03 3.64 15.64
N TYR A 246 -8.11 4.83 15.04
CA TYR A 246 -8.71 5.01 13.73
C TYR A 246 -7.72 4.69 12.61
N LEU A 247 -8.26 4.18 11.50
CA LEU A 247 -7.49 3.80 10.34
C LEU A 247 -6.97 5.03 9.57
N ARG A 248 -5.75 4.93 9.03
CA ARG A 248 -5.20 5.79 8.00
C ARG A 248 -4.58 4.94 6.89
N ILE A 249 -5.15 4.98 5.69
CA ILE A 249 -4.59 4.36 4.49
C ILE A 249 -3.34 5.15 4.08
N ALA A 250 -2.22 4.44 3.92
CA ALA A 250 -0.93 4.98 3.51
C ALA A 250 -0.42 4.27 2.25
N ASP A 251 0.62 4.82 1.62
CA ASP A 251 1.27 4.30 0.40
C ASP A 251 0.37 4.26 -0.86
N PHE A 252 0.47 5.32 -1.67
CA PHE A 252 -0.31 5.47 -2.90
C PHE A 252 0.52 5.16 -4.14
N GLY A 253 1.64 4.44 -3.99
CA GLY A 253 2.59 4.13 -5.07
C GLY A 253 1.98 3.36 -6.24
N PHE A 254 0.91 2.59 -6.01
CA PHE A 254 0.15 1.92 -7.08
C PHE A 254 -1.18 2.58 -7.40
N SER A 255 -1.53 3.70 -6.76
CA SER A 255 -2.78 4.38 -7.07
C SER A 255 -2.73 5.03 -8.46
N LYS A 256 -3.87 5.07 -9.14
CA LYS A 256 -3.97 5.66 -10.49
C LYS A 256 -5.35 6.27 -10.71
N ILE A 257 -5.41 7.42 -11.36
CA ILE A 257 -6.65 8.00 -11.88
C ILE A 257 -6.98 7.27 -13.18
N VAL A 258 -8.16 6.63 -13.25
CA VAL A 258 -8.57 5.79 -14.38
C VAL A 258 -10.03 6.06 -14.72
N ASP A 259 -10.30 6.52 -15.95
CA ASP A 259 -11.66 6.81 -16.41
C ASP A 259 -12.45 5.54 -16.76
N ASP A 260 -11.82 4.58 -17.45
CA ASP A 260 -12.42 3.26 -17.73
C ASP A 260 -11.53 2.12 -17.21
N ARG A 261 -10.39 1.86 -17.87
CA ARG A 261 -9.53 0.70 -17.57
C ARG A 261 -8.05 1.04 -17.56
N THR A 262 -7.31 0.23 -16.83
CA THR A 262 -5.84 0.17 -16.85
C THR A 262 -5.39 -1.30 -16.93
N TRP A 263 -4.17 -1.54 -17.43
CA TRP A 263 -3.66 -2.90 -17.70
C TRP A 263 -2.43 -3.29 -16.88
N THR A 264 -1.87 -2.36 -16.12
CA THR A 264 -0.68 -2.58 -15.28
C THR A 264 -0.90 -3.69 -14.25
N LEU A 265 -0.09 -4.74 -14.31
CA LEU A 265 -0.06 -5.80 -13.28
C LEU A 265 0.71 -5.28 -12.05
N CYS A 266 0.00 -4.89 -10.99
CA CYS A 266 0.57 -4.36 -9.75
C CYS A 266 -0.24 -4.80 -8.53
N GLY A 267 0.34 -4.66 -7.34
CA GLY A 267 -0.25 -5.04 -6.05
C GLY A 267 0.37 -6.32 -5.46
N THR A 268 -0.03 -6.66 -4.24
CA THR A 268 0.43 -7.86 -3.51
C THR A 268 -0.26 -9.14 -4.02
N PRO A 269 0.47 -10.24 -4.29
CA PRO A 269 -0.07 -11.46 -4.92
C PRO A 269 -1.37 -12.01 -4.31
N GLU A 270 -1.47 -12.08 -2.99
CA GLU A 270 -2.60 -12.60 -2.22
C GLU A 270 -3.86 -11.76 -2.38
N TYR A 271 -3.71 -10.50 -2.77
CA TYR A 271 -4.75 -9.48 -2.88
C TYR A 271 -5.20 -9.20 -4.31
N LEU A 272 -4.52 -9.78 -5.31
CA LEU A 272 -4.84 -9.53 -6.72
C LEU A 272 -6.21 -10.08 -7.11
N ALA A 273 -6.97 -9.27 -7.85
CA ALA A 273 -8.21 -9.69 -8.47
C ALA A 273 -7.95 -10.60 -9.69
N PRO A 274 -8.86 -11.54 -10.03
CA PRO A 274 -8.69 -12.44 -11.18
C PRO A 274 -8.44 -11.69 -12.49
N GLU A 275 -9.13 -10.57 -12.72
CA GLU A 275 -9.00 -9.77 -13.94
C GLU A 275 -7.64 -9.08 -14.11
N ILE A 276 -6.93 -8.80 -12.99
CA ILE A 276 -5.57 -8.26 -13.00
C ILE A 276 -4.61 -9.36 -13.47
N ILE A 277 -4.72 -10.56 -12.89
CA ILE A 277 -3.89 -11.73 -13.23
C ILE A 277 -4.10 -12.12 -14.71
N GLN A 278 -5.33 -12.05 -15.20
CA GLN A 278 -5.68 -12.32 -16.59
C GLN A 278 -5.31 -11.20 -17.57
N SER A 279 -4.81 -10.05 -17.08
CA SER A 279 -4.49 -8.88 -17.91
C SER A 279 -5.68 -8.38 -18.77
N SER A 280 -6.91 -8.53 -18.27
CA SER A 280 -8.14 -8.27 -19.04
C SER A 280 -8.63 -6.81 -19.02
N GLY A 281 -7.77 -5.89 -18.56
CA GLY A 281 -8.15 -4.51 -18.21
C GLY A 281 -8.99 -4.48 -16.93
N HIS A 282 -8.62 -3.59 -16.01
CA HIS A 282 -9.26 -3.49 -14.70
C HIS A 282 -9.58 -2.05 -14.31
N GLY A 283 -10.56 -1.91 -13.42
CA GLY A 283 -11.05 -0.65 -12.90
C GLY A 283 -11.29 -0.74 -11.39
N LYS A 284 -12.15 0.13 -10.84
CA LYS A 284 -12.47 0.26 -9.41
C LYS A 284 -12.85 -1.04 -8.69
N ALA A 285 -13.40 -2.02 -9.42
CA ALA A 285 -13.84 -3.31 -8.89
C ALA A 285 -12.73 -4.15 -8.23
N VAL A 286 -11.45 -3.88 -8.51
CA VAL A 286 -10.32 -4.61 -7.92
C VAL A 286 -10.11 -4.23 -6.46
N ASP A 287 -10.38 -2.98 -6.08
CA ASP A 287 -10.29 -2.56 -4.67
C ASP A 287 -11.36 -3.28 -3.83
N TRP A 288 -12.55 -3.49 -4.39
CA TRP A 288 -13.61 -4.26 -3.72
C TRP A 288 -13.29 -5.75 -3.61
N TRP A 289 -12.57 -6.33 -4.56
CA TRP A 289 -12.01 -7.68 -4.41
C TRP A 289 -11.03 -7.72 -3.23
N ALA A 290 -10.10 -6.77 -3.18
CA ALA A 290 -9.13 -6.66 -2.10
C ALA A 290 -9.81 -6.45 -0.73
N CYS A 291 -10.93 -5.72 -0.66
CA CYS A 291 -11.76 -5.67 0.55
C CYS A 291 -12.26 -7.05 0.99
N GLY A 292 -12.65 -7.91 0.05
CA GLY A 292 -13.05 -9.29 0.34
C GLY A 292 -11.90 -10.12 0.92
N ILE A 293 -10.70 -10.00 0.35
CA ILE A 293 -9.48 -10.66 0.84
C ILE A 293 -9.18 -10.18 2.25
N LEU A 294 -9.17 -8.87 2.47
CA LEU A 294 -8.88 -8.27 3.77
C LEU A 294 -9.92 -8.64 4.84
N THR A 295 -11.20 -8.66 4.48
CA THR A 295 -12.30 -9.05 5.38
C THR A 295 -12.12 -10.51 5.81
N TYR A 296 -11.80 -11.39 4.87
CA TYR A 296 -11.47 -12.77 5.19
C TYR A 296 -10.25 -12.86 6.10
N GLU A 297 -9.16 -12.17 5.76
CA GLU A 297 -7.91 -12.22 6.53
C GLU A 297 -8.10 -11.71 7.97
N MET A 298 -8.84 -10.62 8.17
CA MET A 298 -9.15 -10.12 9.51
C MET A 298 -9.96 -11.14 10.32
N LEU A 299 -10.95 -11.80 9.73
CA LEU A 299 -11.83 -12.74 10.45
C LEU A 299 -11.23 -14.12 10.66
N VAL A 300 -10.32 -14.54 9.78
CA VAL A 300 -9.76 -15.90 9.76
C VAL A 300 -8.31 -15.93 10.26
N GLY A 301 -7.57 -14.85 10.09
CA GLY A 301 -6.17 -14.69 10.50
C GLY A 301 -5.14 -14.94 9.38
N TYR A 302 -5.58 -15.36 8.19
CA TYR A 302 -4.73 -15.59 7.03
C TYR A 302 -5.55 -15.35 5.75
N PRO A 303 -4.92 -14.98 4.62
CA PRO A 303 -5.63 -14.71 3.37
C PRO A 303 -6.29 -15.99 2.81
N PRO A 304 -7.39 -15.88 2.05
CA PRO A 304 -8.12 -17.05 1.51
C PRO A 304 -7.33 -17.80 0.44
N PHE A 305 -6.39 -17.12 -0.24
CA PHE A 305 -5.50 -17.68 -1.24
C PHE A 305 -4.06 -17.43 -0.79
N PHE A 306 -3.34 -18.51 -0.50
CA PHE A 306 -1.92 -18.47 -0.15
C PHE A 306 -1.24 -19.71 -0.70
N ASP A 307 0.05 -19.60 -1.02
CA ASP A 307 0.90 -20.68 -1.50
C ASP A 307 2.37 -20.27 -1.27
N ASP A 308 3.31 -21.21 -1.33
CA ASP A 308 4.73 -20.92 -1.19
C ASP A 308 5.29 -20.17 -2.40
N ASN A 309 4.59 -20.22 -3.54
CA ASN A 309 4.97 -19.56 -4.77
C ASN A 309 3.84 -18.69 -5.34
N PRO A 310 4.14 -17.49 -5.88
CA PRO A 310 3.13 -16.59 -6.42
C PRO A 310 2.24 -17.22 -7.52
N PHE A 311 2.80 -18.11 -8.35
CA PHE A 311 2.01 -18.77 -9.40
C PHE A 311 0.93 -19.69 -8.82
N GLY A 312 1.22 -20.39 -7.72
CA GLY A 312 0.25 -21.20 -6.99
C GLY A 312 -0.86 -20.35 -6.36
N ILE A 313 -0.54 -19.13 -5.89
CA ILE A 313 -1.53 -18.14 -5.45
C ILE A 313 -2.44 -17.76 -6.62
N TYR A 314 -1.86 -17.42 -7.77
CA TYR A 314 -2.62 -17.04 -8.96
C TYR A 314 -3.56 -18.15 -9.43
N GLU A 315 -3.10 -19.40 -9.47
CA GLU A 315 -3.94 -20.54 -9.83
C GLU A 315 -5.16 -20.67 -8.90
N LYS A 316 -4.96 -20.50 -7.58
CA LYS A 316 -6.04 -20.56 -6.59
C LYS A 316 -7.03 -19.41 -6.73
N ILE A 317 -6.55 -18.20 -7.00
CA ILE A 317 -7.39 -17.02 -7.27
C ILE A 317 -8.26 -17.27 -8.51
N LEU A 318 -7.66 -17.71 -9.62
CA LEU A 318 -8.36 -17.98 -10.87
C LEU A 318 -9.36 -19.14 -10.74
N ARG A 319 -9.08 -20.12 -9.89
CA ARG A 319 -10.01 -21.19 -9.54
C ARG A 319 -11.22 -20.70 -8.73
N GLY A 320 -11.07 -19.59 -7.99
CA GLY A 320 -12.16 -18.94 -7.25
C GLY A 320 -12.73 -19.76 -6.09
N LYS A 321 -12.03 -20.80 -5.62
CA LYS A 321 -12.53 -21.68 -4.55
C LYS A 321 -12.04 -21.22 -3.18
N VAL A 322 -12.86 -20.43 -2.48
CA VAL A 322 -12.60 -19.99 -1.10
C VAL A 322 -13.03 -21.07 -0.11
N HIS A 323 -12.14 -21.43 0.82
CA HIS A 323 -12.47 -22.29 1.96
C HIS A 323 -12.99 -21.44 3.12
N TYR A 324 -14.14 -21.78 3.70
CA TYR A 324 -14.70 -21.04 4.84
C TYR A 324 -14.64 -21.90 6.11
N PRO A 325 -13.95 -21.46 7.18
CA PRO A 325 -13.97 -22.13 8.47
C PRO A 325 -15.39 -22.29 9.03
N LYS A 326 -15.63 -23.34 9.81
CA LYS A 326 -16.96 -23.64 10.37
C LYS A 326 -17.43 -22.56 11.35
N GLU A 327 -16.47 -21.93 12.02
CA GLU A 327 -16.67 -20.91 13.06
C GLU A 327 -17.06 -19.54 12.47
N LEU A 328 -16.80 -19.32 11.18
CA LEU A 328 -17.14 -18.07 10.52
C LEU A 328 -18.66 -17.99 10.34
N ASP A 329 -19.29 -16.91 10.80
CA ASP A 329 -20.76 -16.78 10.75
C ASP A 329 -21.30 -16.63 9.32
N SER A 330 -22.61 -16.88 9.15
CA SER A 330 -23.24 -16.87 7.83
C SER A 330 -23.19 -15.51 7.14
N ARG A 331 -23.35 -14.41 7.89
CA ARG A 331 -23.36 -13.06 7.31
C ARG A 331 -21.97 -12.67 6.83
N SER A 332 -20.92 -13.02 7.58
CA SER A 332 -19.54 -12.81 7.15
C SER A 332 -19.22 -13.60 5.89
N ARG A 333 -19.67 -14.86 5.79
CA ARG A 333 -19.50 -15.66 4.56
C ARG A 333 -20.22 -15.03 3.36
N GLU A 334 -21.43 -14.51 3.56
CA GLU A 334 -22.22 -13.86 2.52
C GLU A 334 -21.52 -12.59 2.01
N LEU A 335 -21.07 -11.72 2.91
CA LEU A 335 -20.32 -10.52 2.56
C LEU A 335 -19.05 -10.86 1.76
N ILE A 336 -18.24 -11.80 2.25
CA ILE A 336 -17.01 -12.22 1.58
C ILE A 336 -17.31 -12.80 0.20
N ARG A 337 -18.38 -13.60 0.03
CA ARG A 337 -18.78 -14.10 -1.29
C ARG A 337 -19.20 -12.98 -2.25
N GLY A 338 -19.87 -11.95 -1.73
CA GLY A 338 -20.23 -10.77 -2.51
C GLY A 338 -18.99 -10.06 -3.08
N PHE A 339 -17.97 -9.83 -2.25
CA PHE A 339 -16.71 -9.23 -2.69
C PHE A 339 -15.85 -10.16 -3.55
N LEU A 340 -15.73 -11.43 -3.17
CA LEU A 340 -14.90 -12.42 -3.88
C LEU A 340 -15.67 -13.13 -5.00
N ASN A 341 -16.47 -12.37 -5.74
CA ASN A 341 -17.11 -12.84 -6.95
C ASN A 341 -16.15 -12.68 -8.15
N PRO A 342 -15.75 -13.76 -8.84
CA PRO A 342 -14.86 -13.67 -9.99
C PRO A 342 -15.48 -12.88 -11.15
N ASP A 343 -16.81 -12.92 -11.28
CA ASP A 343 -17.54 -12.09 -12.24
C ASP A 343 -17.66 -10.66 -11.70
N ARG A 344 -16.85 -9.75 -12.25
CA ARG A 344 -16.84 -8.33 -11.87
C ARG A 344 -18.21 -7.66 -11.93
N SER A 345 -19.09 -8.09 -12.84
CA SER A 345 -20.44 -7.52 -12.99
C SER A 345 -21.39 -7.92 -11.86
N LYS A 346 -21.06 -8.98 -11.11
CA LYS A 346 -21.80 -9.49 -9.97
C LYS A 346 -21.07 -9.26 -8.64
N ARG A 347 -19.97 -8.50 -8.67
CA ARG A 347 -19.15 -8.20 -7.50
C ARG A 347 -19.76 -7.06 -6.70
N LEU A 348 -19.91 -7.26 -5.40
CA LEU A 348 -20.36 -6.23 -4.47
C LEU A 348 -19.44 -5.00 -4.57
N GLY A 349 -20.03 -3.80 -4.61
CA GLY A 349 -19.30 -2.54 -4.88
C GLY A 349 -19.21 -2.15 -6.36
N ASN A 350 -19.43 -3.09 -7.28
CA ASN A 350 -19.44 -2.87 -8.74
C ASN A 350 -20.80 -3.20 -9.38
N LEU A 351 -21.83 -3.39 -8.56
CA LEU A 351 -23.22 -3.52 -8.98
C LEU A 351 -23.81 -2.13 -9.33
N ARG A 352 -25.10 -2.09 -9.66
CA ARG A 352 -25.78 -0.86 -10.09
C ARG A 352 -25.78 0.25 -9.03
N GLY A 353 -25.81 -0.09 -7.74
CA GLY A 353 -25.72 0.86 -6.64
C GLY A 353 -24.28 1.20 -6.24
N GLY A 354 -23.27 0.57 -6.86
CA GLY A 354 -21.86 0.82 -6.58
C GLY A 354 -21.51 0.59 -5.12
N ALA A 355 -20.87 1.58 -4.48
CA ALA A 355 -20.52 1.53 -3.07
C ALA A 355 -21.75 1.48 -2.14
N GLU A 356 -22.90 2.02 -2.55
CA GLU A 356 -24.11 2.04 -1.71
C GLU A 356 -24.67 0.64 -1.45
N ASP A 357 -24.44 -0.31 -2.37
CA ASP A 357 -24.77 -1.73 -2.16
C ASP A 357 -23.93 -2.35 -1.02
N ILE A 358 -22.73 -1.82 -0.75
CA ILE A 358 -21.91 -2.21 0.41
C ILE A 358 -22.48 -1.56 1.68
N LEU A 359 -22.78 -0.26 1.64
CA LEU A 359 -23.22 0.50 2.81
C LEU A 359 -24.54 -0.02 3.40
N THR A 360 -25.41 -0.53 2.52
CA THR A 360 -26.73 -1.05 2.87
C THR A 360 -26.74 -2.56 3.16
N HIS A 361 -25.60 -3.25 2.97
CA HIS A 361 -25.51 -4.69 3.19
C HIS A 361 -25.75 -5.05 4.67
N ASP A 362 -26.49 -6.14 4.92
CA ASP A 362 -26.94 -6.56 6.27
C ASP A 362 -25.79 -6.78 7.28
N TRP A 363 -24.58 -7.06 6.79
CA TRP A 363 -23.39 -7.20 7.63
C TRP A 363 -22.94 -5.88 8.30
N PHE A 364 -23.26 -4.74 7.70
CA PHE A 364 -23.03 -3.40 8.25
C PHE A 364 -24.25 -2.83 9.01
N ARG A 365 -25.28 -3.65 9.26
CA ARG A 365 -26.45 -3.21 10.03
C ARG A 365 -26.02 -2.58 11.36
N GLY A 366 -26.49 -1.36 11.60
CA GLY A 366 -26.23 -0.60 12.83
C GLY A 366 -24.95 0.24 12.80
N VAL A 367 -24.20 0.25 11.69
CA VAL A 367 -23.11 1.20 11.51
C VAL A 367 -23.68 2.59 11.23
N ASP A 368 -23.35 3.55 12.08
CA ASP A 368 -23.54 4.96 11.78
C ASP A 368 -22.32 5.46 10.99
N TRP A 369 -22.45 5.48 9.67
CA TRP A 369 -21.38 5.87 8.75
C TRP A 369 -20.90 7.31 8.99
N GLY A 370 -21.82 8.23 9.31
CA GLY A 370 -21.47 9.63 9.54
C GLY A 370 -20.75 9.83 10.86
N ALA A 371 -21.21 9.18 11.93
CA ALA A 371 -20.51 9.20 13.22
C ALA A 371 -19.13 8.54 13.13
N LEU A 372 -18.98 7.47 12.35
CA LEU A 372 -17.68 6.85 12.09
C LEU A 372 -16.73 7.83 11.39
N GLU A 373 -17.17 8.46 10.29
CA GLU A 373 -16.38 9.40 9.50
C GLU A 373 -15.95 10.64 10.30
N ARG A 374 -16.84 11.17 11.17
CA ARG A 374 -16.54 12.27 12.09
C ARG A 374 -15.66 11.84 13.29
N GLY A 375 -15.36 10.56 13.42
CA GLY A 375 -14.54 10.04 14.51
C GLY A 375 -15.24 10.00 15.86
N GLU A 376 -16.57 9.91 15.90
CA GLU A 376 -17.39 9.94 17.12
C GLU A 376 -17.55 8.54 17.76
N ILE A 377 -17.28 7.47 17.01
CA ILE A 377 -17.34 6.09 17.50
C ILE A 377 -16.04 5.75 18.23
N ARG A 378 -16.12 5.06 19.37
CA ARG A 378 -14.90 4.58 20.05
C ARG A 378 -14.29 3.42 19.26
N ALA A 379 -13.01 3.54 18.89
CA ALA A 379 -12.30 2.47 18.20
C ALA A 379 -12.17 1.23 19.11
N PRO A 380 -12.32 0.01 18.55
CA PRO A 380 -12.29 -1.23 19.32
C PRO A 380 -10.87 -1.64 19.73
N LEU A 381 -9.84 -1.18 19.02
CA LEU A 381 -8.44 -1.36 19.36
C LEU A 381 -7.78 0.03 19.40
N ILE A 382 -7.26 0.39 20.57
CA ILE A 382 -6.50 1.62 20.78
C ILE A 382 -5.03 1.22 20.91
N PRO A 383 -4.16 1.61 19.97
CA PRO A 383 -2.74 1.32 20.04
C PRO A 383 -2.11 1.93 21.29
N HIS A 384 -1.14 1.23 21.88
CA HIS A 384 -0.38 1.79 22.99
C HIS A 384 0.59 2.85 22.45
N VAL A 385 0.34 4.11 22.78
CA VAL A 385 1.11 5.28 22.36
C VAL A 385 1.26 6.20 23.57
N THR A 386 2.48 6.59 23.91
CA THR A 386 2.80 7.42 25.10
C THR A 386 3.18 8.85 24.76
N SER A 387 3.53 9.13 23.51
CA SER A 387 3.89 10.47 23.05
C SER A 387 3.62 10.63 21.56
N SER A 388 3.68 11.88 21.07
CA SER A 388 3.52 12.19 19.64
C SER A 388 4.67 11.71 18.75
N CYS A 389 5.79 11.28 19.33
CA CYS A 389 6.97 10.74 18.63
C CYS A 389 7.21 9.26 18.94
N ASP A 390 6.24 8.58 19.56
CA ASP A 390 6.40 7.20 20.00
C ASP A 390 6.50 6.26 18.81
N VAL A 391 7.61 5.50 18.71
CA VAL A 391 7.91 4.57 17.61
C VAL A 391 7.79 3.10 18.01
N ARG A 392 7.25 2.77 19.19
CA ARG A 392 7.24 1.37 19.68
C ARG A 392 6.48 0.37 18.81
N ASN A 393 5.56 0.88 17.99
CA ASN A 393 4.76 0.07 17.09
C ASN A 393 5.46 -0.14 15.73
N PHE A 394 6.70 0.33 15.58
CA PHE A 394 7.55 0.17 14.39
C PHE A 394 8.77 -0.68 14.71
N THR A 395 9.28 -1.39 13.69
CA THR A 395 10.53 -2.13 13.80
C THR A 395 11.71 -1.16 13.92
N LYS A 396 12.64 -1.45 14.82
CA LYS A 396 13.85 -0.64 15.00
C LYS A 396 14.78 -0.82 13.80
N LEU A 397 15.01 0.26 13.07
CA LEU A 397 15.87 0.31 11.89
C LEU A 397 17.03 1.31 12.09
N PRO A 398 18.18 1.12 11.44
CA PRO A 398 19.28 2.07 11.53
C PRO A 398 18.90 3.42 10.91
N LEU A 399 19.46 4.49 11.47
CA LEU A 399 19.38 5.82 10.86
C LEU A 399 20.17 5.87 9.55
N PRO A 400 19.73 6.66 8.56
CA PRO A 400 20.49 6.95 7.35
C PRO A 400 21.85 7.60 7.66
N ASP A 401 22.82 7.38 6.76
CA ASP A 401 24.02 8.21 6.76
C ASP A 401 23.62 9.67 6.47
N PRO A 402 24.08 10.66 7.25
CA PRO A 402 23.87 12.07 6.94
C PRO A 402 24.19 12.44 5.48
N ALA A 403 25.19 11.78 4.87
CA ALA A 403 25.55 11.99 3.46
C ALA A 403 24.45 11.59 2.47
N ASP A 404 23.54 10.70 2.85
CA ASP A 404 22.39 10.28 2.03
C ASP A 404 21.24 11.30 2.08
N LEU A 405 21.26 12.25 3.04
CA LEU A 405 20.21 13.26 3.26
C LEU A 405 20.77 14.70 3.28
N PRO A 406 21.54 15.12 2.26
CA PRO A 406 22.24 16.39 2.30
C PRO A 406 21.30 17.60 2.37
N GLY A 407 20.08 17.51 1.82
CA GLY A 407 19.07 18.57 1.89
C GLY A 407 18.53 18.83 3.31
N MET A 408 18.62 17.86 4.21
CA MET A 408 18.17 17.99 5.60
C MET A 408 19.24 18.60 6.53
N ILE A 409 20.48 18.74 6.05
CA ILE A 409 21.62 19.17 6.87
C ILE A 409 22.00 20.60 6.46
N PRO A 410 21.82 21.61 7.32
CA PRO A 410 22.04 23.02 6.95
C PRO A 410 23.42 23.31 6.32
N SER A 411 24.48 22.69 6.83
CA SER A 411 25.85 22.88 6.35
C SER A 411 26.09 22.29 4.94
N MET A 412 25.38 21.21 4.60
CA MET A 412 25.47 20.55 3.29
C MET A 412 24.48 21.16 2.29
N ALA A 413 23.27 21.52 2.75
CA ALA A 413 22.21 22.12 1.95
C ALA A 413 22.69 23.38 1.22
N SER A 414 23.52 24.19 1.88
CA SER A 414 24.13 25.40 1.31
C SER A 414 24.98 25.14 0.05
N ARG A 415 25.50 23.91 -0.14
CA ARG A 415 26.38 23.54 -1.26
C ARG A 415 25.70 22.67 -2.31
N LEU A 416 24.44 22.31 -2.11
CA LEU A 416 23.71 21.44 -3.03
C LEU A 416 23.56 22.02 -4.43
N HIS A 417 23.54 23.35 -4.55
CA HIS A 417 23.47 24.06 -5.83
C HIS A 417 24.69 23.80 -6.73
N GLU A 418 25.80 23.30 -6.18
CA GLU A 418 27.02 22.95 -6.91
C GLU A 418 26.97 21.53 -7.47
N LEU A 419 26.02 20.71 -7.02
CA LEU A 419 25.91 19.29 -7.37
C LEU A 419 24.93 19.10 -8.53
N ARG A 420 25.28 18.17 -9.42
CA ARG A 420 24.47 17.84 -10.60
C ARG A 420 23.36 16.86 -10.24
N ASP A 421 22.14 17.14 -10.70
CA ASP A 421 21.07 16.15 -10.77
C ASP A 421 21.23 15.34 -12.07
N ASP A 422 21.55 14.06 -11.94
CA ASP A 422 21.78 13.15 -13.08
C ASP A 422 20.48 12.59 -13.67
N THR A 423 19.31 12.95 -13.13
CA THR A 423 18.00 12.46 -13.60
C THR A 423 17.28 13.42 -14.55
N GLY A 424 17.94 14.51 -14.95
CA GLY A 424 17.39 15.50 -15.88
C GLY A 424 16.13 16.17 -15.32
N ASP A 425 15.15 16.43 -16.19
CA ASP A 425 13.94 17.19 -15.83
C ASP A 425 12.80 16.32 -15.26
N ILE A 426 13.01 15.00 -15.08
CA ILE A 426 11.98 14.05 -14.61
C ILE A 426 11.34 14.52 -13.29
N PHE A 427 12.13 15.13 -12.40
CA PHE A 427 11.69 15.65 -11.11
C PHE A 427 11.75 17.20 -11.05
N ALA A 428 11.73 17.89 -12.20
CA ALA A 428 11.80 19.35 -12.26
C ALA A 428 10.62 20.03 -11.53
N ASN A 429 9.44 19.43 -11.59
CA ASN A 429 8.21 19.95 -10.97
C ASN A 429 7.73 19.11 -9.77
N PHE A 430 8.65 18.37 -9.14
CA PHE A 430 8.32 17.53 -7.99
C PHE A 430 7.90 18.39 -6.80
#